data_AF-A0A858WV98-F1
#
_entry.id   AF-A0A858WV98-F1
#
_cell.length_a   1.000
_cell.length_b   1.000
_cell.length_c   1.000
_cell.angle_alpha   90.00
_cell.angle_beta   90.00
_cell.angle_gamma   90.00
#
_symmetry.space_group_name_H-M   'P 1'
#
loop_
_entity.id
_entity.type
_entity.pdbx_description
1 polymer ?
#
loop_
_entity_poly.entity_id
_entity_poly.type
_entity_poly.pdbx_seq_one_letter_code
_entity_poly.pdbx_strand_id
1 'polypeptide(L)'
;MVRTRSWYACSDRQLSWERGASSFEGRFVRGVPPDVCKRTVKKLFLLDTAVWLEDLRVPPGNRLEKLGGNRAGQHSIRVNDQWRICFIWYDGDAHDVEFVDYHD
;
A
#
# COMPACT_ATOMS: atom_id res chain seq x y z
N MET A 1 7.39 -16.41 -21.15
CA MET A 1 6.92 -17.70 -20.58
C MET A 1 6.58 -17.45 -19.11
N VAL A 2 5.31 -17.21 -18.80
CA VAL A 2 4.84 -16.86 -17.46
C VAL A 2 4.87 -18.11 -16.58
N ARG A 3 5.80 -18.17 -15.62
CA ARG A 3 5.77 -19.18 -14.56
C ARG A 3 5.06 -18.59 -13.35
N THR A 4 3.92 -19.19 -13.03
CA THR A 4 3.11 -18.95 -11.83
C THR A 4 3.82 -19.40 -10.54
N ARG A 5 3.35 -18.83 -9.42
CA ARG A 5 3.43 -19.25 -7.99
C ARG A 5 4.55 -18.51 -7.22
N SER A 6 4.30 -17.81 -6.11
CA SER A 6 3.38 -18.14 -5.02
C SER A 6 2.90 -16.89 -4.28
N TRP A 7 1.64 -16.91 -3.82
CA TRP A 7 1.08 -15.94 -2.88
C TRP A 7 1.45 -16.34 -1.43
N TYR A 8 1.34 -15.37 -0.51
CA TYR A 8 1.38 -15.47 0.97
C TYR A 8 2.77 -15.50 1.65
N ALA A 9 3.11 -14.42 2.36
CA ALA A 9 3.69 -14.48 3.70
C ALA A 9 3.48 -13.14 4.43
N CYS A 10 2.40 -13.06 5.23
CA CYS A 10 2.31 -12.16 6.39
C CYS A 10 3.12 -12.80 7.53
N SER A 11 4.40 -13.07 7.28
CA SER A 11 5.41 -13.45 8.28
C SER A 11 6.79 -13.34 7.63
N ASP A 12 7.64 -12.52 8.24
CA ASP A 12 8.98 -12.12 7.85
C ASP A 12 9.14 -11.07 6.72
N ARG A 13 9.30 -9.84 7.22
CA ARG A 13 10.23 -8.79 6.80
C ARG A 13 10.70 -8.87 5.34
N GLN A 14 10.17 -7.93 4.57
CA GLN A 14 10.65 -7.50 3.25
C GLN A 14 10.04 -8.28 2.09
N LEU A 15 8.99 -7.67 1.53
CA LEU A 15 8.48 -8.01 0.21
C LEU A 15 8.98 -6.92 -0.74
N SER A 16 10.02 -7.24 -1.51
CA SER A 16 10.43 -6.46 -2.68
C SER A 16 9.69 -7.01 -3.90
N TRP A 17 8.98 -6.16 -4.62
CA TRP A 17 8.24 -6.50 -5.84
C TRP A 17 8.87 -5.77 -7.03
N GLU A 18 9.11 -6.49 -8.12
CA GLU A 18 9.53 -5.90 -9.39
C GLU A 18 8.50 -6.21 -10.47
N ARG A 19 7.69 -5.21 -10.86
CA ARG A 19 7.23 -5.07 -12.24
C ARG A 19 7.18 -3.58 -12.61
N GLY A 20 7.75 -3.25 -13.78
CA GLY A 20 7.58 -1.98 -14.48
C GLY A 20 7.89 -0.73 -13.64
N ALA A 21 9.17 -0.42 -13.44
CA ALA A 21 9.68 0.87 -12.94
C ALA A 21 9.23 1.38 -11.55
N SER A 22 8.34 0.70 -10.82
CA SER A 22 7.95 1.08 -9.46
C SER A 22 8.62 0.16 -8.41
N SER A 23 9.55 0.72 -7.64
CA SER A 23 10.18 0.03 -6.51
C SER A 23 9.33 0.18 -5.25
N PHE A 24 8.63 -0.89 -4.85
CA PHE A 24 7.86 -0.94 -3.62
C PHE A 24 8.71 -1.48 -2.45
N GLU A 25 9.20 -0.62 -1.56
CA GLU A 25 9.81 -1.04 -0.29
C GLU A 25 8.77 -1.19 0.82
N GLY A 26 7.98 -2.26 0.78
CA GLY A 26 6.96 -2.53 1.79
C GLY A 26 7.56 -2.94 3.15
N ARG A 27 7.57 -2.03 4.13
CA ARG A 27 7.85 -2.34 5.54
C ARG A 27 6.55 -2.59 6.31
N PHE A 28 6.38 -3.81 6.81
CA PHE A 28 5.25 -4.17 7.67
C PHE A 28 5.64 -4.09 9.15
N VAL A 29 4.74 -3.56 9.98
CA VAL A 29 4.84 -3.56 11.44
C VAL A 29 4.66 -4.99 11.98
N ARG A 30 5.29 -5.33 13.10
CA ARG A 30 5.11 -6.66 13.73
C ARG A 30 3.73 -6.75 14.41
N GLY A 31 3.12 -7.94 14.41
CA GLY A 31 1.87 -8.19 15.16
C GLY A 31 0.58 -7.83 14.41
N VAL A 32 0.63 -7.67 13.09
CA VAL A 32 -0.55 -7.32 12.27
C VAL A 32 -1.54 -8.49 12.22
N PRO A 33 -2.84 -8.26 12.52
CA PRO A 33 -3.85 -9.31 12.43
C PRO A 33 -4.00 -9.89 11.01
N PRO A 34 -4.31 -11.19 10.86
CA PRO A 34 -4.39 -11.84 9.54
C PRO A 34 -5.42 -11.22 8.58
N ASP A 35 -6.54 -10.70 9.10
CA ASP A 35 -7.57 -10.04 8.29
C ASP A 35 -7.09 -8.69 7.75
N VAL A 36 -6.31 -7.95 8.55
CA VAL A 36 -5.66 -6.71 8.13
C VAL A 36 -4.66 -7.00 7.02
N CYS A 37 -3.81 -8.02 7.18
CA CYS A 37 -2.89 -8.46 6.13
C CYS A 37 -3.62 -8.78 4.81
N LYS A 38 -4.73 -9.52 4.86
CA LYS A 38 -5.54 -9.82 3.66
C LYS A 38 -6.10 -8.56 2.99
N ARG A 39 -6.52 -7.56 3.78
CA ARG A 39 -6.99 -6.27 3.24
C ARG A 39 -5.86 -5.49 2.63
N THR A 40 -4.71 -5.39 3.30
CA THR A 40 -3.52 -4.68 2.82
C THR A 40 -3.08 -5.20 1.46
N VAL A 41 -3.00 -6.53 1.27
CA VAL A 41 -2.63 -7.12 -0.03
C VAL A 41 -3.59 -6.68 -1.15
N LYS A 42 -4.90 -6.65 -0.89
CA LYS A 42 -5.89 -6.17 -1.89
C LYS A 42 -5.69 -4.69 -2.21
N LYS A 43 -5.34 -3.87 -1.21
CA LYS A 43 -5.07 -2.44 -1.41
C LYS A 43 -3.78 -2.20 -2.18
N LEU A 44 -2.72 -2.97 -1.90
CA LEU A 44 -1.46 -2.91 -2.65
C LEU A 44 -1.67 -3.31 -4.11
N PHE A 45 -2.48 -4.34 -4.36
CA PHE A 45 -2.87 -4.69 -5.73
C PHE A 45 -3.61 -3.54 -6.43
N LEU A 46 -4.57 -2.90 -5.74
CA LEU A 46 -5.26 -1.74 -6.30
C LEU A 46 -4.27 -0.60 -6.62
N LEU A 47 -3.34 -0.34 -5.71
CA LEU A 47 -2.30 0.68 -5.84
C LEU A 47 -1.40 0.44 -7.06
N ASP A 48 -0.98 -0.80 -7.27
CA ASP A 48 -0.18 -1.25 -8.43
C ASP A 48 -0.93 -1.16 -9.76
N THR A 49 -2.26 -1.28 -9.74
CA THR A 49 -3.09 -1.25 -10.95
C THR A 49 -3.66 0.13 -11.29
N ALA A 50 -3.54 1.10 -10.39
CA ALA A 50 -4.12 2.42 -10.58
C ALA A 50 -3.35 3.17 -11.67
N VAL A 51 -4.08 3.79 -12.60
CA VAL A 51 -3.48 4.62 -13.64
C VAL A 51 -3.47 6.08 -13.20
N TRP A 52 -4.49 6.48 -12.45
CA TRP A 52 -4.64 7.80 -11.89
C TRP A 52 -4.78 7.73 -10.37
N LEU A 53 -4.28 8.76 -9.68
CA LEU A 53 -4.41 8.87 -8.23
C LEU A 53 -5.89 8.79 -7.79
N GLU A 54 -6.78 9.37 -8.59
CA GLU A 54 -8.22 9.39 -8.36
C GLU A 54 -8.87 8.01 -8.43
N ASP A 55 -8.27 7.04 -9.14
CA ASP A 55 -8.77 5.66 -9.19
C ASP A 55 -8.79 5.04 -7.80
N LEU A 56 -7.85 5.45 -6.93
CA LEU A 56 -7.78 5.02 -5.55
C LEU A 56 -8.89 5.60 -4.66
N ARG A 57 -9.77 6.46 -5.18
CA ARG A 57 -11.01 6.83 -4.48
C ARG A 57 -12.07 5.73 -4.55
N VAL A 58 -11.93 4.81 -5.51
CA VAL A 58 -12.81 3.66 -5.68
C VAL A 58 -12.05 2.40 -5.23
N PRO A 59 -12.57 1.62 -4.26
CA PRO A 59 -13.84 1.79 -3.54
C PRO A 59 -13.80 2.91 -2.48
N PRO A 60 -14.96 3.50 -2.11
CA PRO A 60 -15.04 4.64 -1.18
C PRO A 60 -14.41 4.37 0.20
N GLY A 61 -14.30 3.09 0.59
CA GLY A 61 -13.60 2.67 1.80
C GLY A 61 -12.09 2.94 1.80
N ASN A 62 -11.48 3.27 0.66
CA ASN A 62 -10.07 3.69 0.59
C ASN A 62 -9.85 5.02 1.29
N ARG A 63 -10.83 5.93 1.27
CA ARG A 63 -10.72 7.28 1.85
C ARG A 63 -9.37 7.92 1.53
N LEU A 64 -9.05 8.01 0.25
CA LEU A 64 -7.81 8.60 -0.23
C LEU A 64 -7.64 10.01 0.36
N GLU A 65 -6.52 10.22 1.04
CA GLU A 65 -6.21 11.46 1.75
C GLU A 65 -4.83 11.95 1.36
N LYS A 66 -4.70 13.26 1.10
CA LYS A 66 -3.40 13.92 0.92
C LYS A 66 -2.88 14.35 2.28
N LEU A 67 -1.69 13.86 2.65
CA LEU A 67 -1.08 14.15 3.94
C LEU A 67 -0.39 15.52 3.94
N GLY A 68 -0.37 16.18 5.10
CA GLY A 68 0.26 17.48 5.33
C GLY A 68 1.37 17.44 6.39
N GLY A 69 1.90 18.61 6.73
CA GLY A 69 2.95 18.76 7.76
C GLY A 69 4.24 18.01 7.40
N ASN A 70 4.76 17.20 8.32
CA ASN A 70 6.00 16.43 8.13
C ASN A 70 5.91 15.33 7.05
N ARG A 71 4.69 15.00 6.59
CA ARG A 71 4.44 14.05 5.50
C ARG A 71 3.85 14.74 4.25
N ALA A 72 4.07 16.05 4.11
CA ALA A 72 3.59 16.80 2.96
C ALA A 72 4.09 16.17 1.64
N GLY A 73 3.17 15.98 0.70
CA GLY A 73 3.44 15.31 -0.59
C GLY A 73 3.13 13.82 -0.60
N GLN A 74 2.96 13.20 0.57
CA GLN A 74 2.45 11.84 0.66
C GLN A 74 0.92 11.80 0.58
N HIS A 75 0.43 10.63 0.20
CA HIS A 75 -0.97 10.25 0.17
C HIS A 75 -1.16 9.05 1.06
N SER A 76 -2.39 8.82 1.53
CA SER A 76 -2.73 7.61 2.26
C SER A 76 -4.06 7.01 1.82
N ILE A 77 -4.14 5.69 1.92
CA ILE A 77 -5.38 4.93 1.81
C ILE A 77 -5.61 4.08 3.06
N ARG A 78 -6.88 3.95 3.44
CA ARG A 78 -7.33 3.23 4.62
C ARG A 78 -7.41 1.73 4.37
N VAL A 79 -6.79 0.95 5.26
CA VAL A 79 -6.95 -0.51 5.30
C VAL A 79 -8.09 -0.89 6.23
N ASN A 80 -8.10 -0.33 7.44
CA ASN A 80 -9.19 -0.39 8.41
C ASN A 80 -9.10 0.85 9.33
N ASP A 81 -9.71 0.82 10.51
CA ASP A 81 -9.70 1.99 11.38
C ASP A 81 -8.34 2.40 11.93
N GLN A 82 -7.46 1.42 12.16
CA GLN A 82 -6.13 1.58 12.74
C GLN A 82 -5.04 1.76 11.69
N TRP A 83 -5.10 0.99 10.61
CA TRP A 83 -4.00 0.84 9.67
C TRP A 83 -4.19 1.68 8.39
N ARG A 84 -3.08 2.24 7.88
CA ARG A 84 -3.00 2.99 6.62
C ARG A 84 -1.86 2.49 5.75
N ILE A 85 -2.01 2.68 4.44
CA ILE A 85 -0.90 2.63 3.50
C ILE A 85 -0.58 4.07 3.10
N CYS A 86 0.64 4.52 3.34
CA CYS A 86 1.15 5.82 2.93
C CYS A 86 2.06 5.65 1.70
N PHE A 87 2.04 6.59 0.77
CA PHE A 87 2.86 6.54 -0.44
C PHE A 87 3.03 7.94 -1.04
N ILE A 88 4.03 8.11 -1.89
CA ILE A 88 4.17 9.28 -2.76
C ILE A 88 3.61 8.91 -4.13
N TRP A 89 2.75 9.76 -4.70
CA TRP A 89 2.25 9.57 -6.06
C TRP A 89 3.05 10.43 -7.02
N TYR A 90 3.68 9.81 -8.01
CA TYR A 90 4.48 10.48 -9.01
C TYR A 90 4.44 9.72 -10.33
N ASP A 91 4.27 10.42 -11.44
CA ASP A 91 4.27 9.88 -12.81
C ASP A 91 3.33 8.67 -13.06
N GLY A 92 2.19 8.65 -12.38
CA GLY A 92 1.21 7.56 -12.52
C GLY A 92 1.48 6.34 -11.64
N ASP A 93 2.51 6.40 -10.79
CA ASP A 93 2.92 5.30 -9.93
C ASP A 93 3.00 5.72 -8.45
N ALA A 94 2.97 4.70 -7.58
CA ALA A 94 3.16 4.83 -6.15
C ALA A 94 4.59 4.49 -5.74
N HIS A 95 5.22 5.40 -5.01
CA HIS A 95 6.58 5.29 -4.47
C HIS A 95 6.57 5.36 -2.94
N ASP A 96 7.67 4.93 -2.31
CA ASP A 96 7.88 5.00 -0.86
C ASP A 96 6.67 4.48 -0.06
N VAL A 97 6.20 3.30 -0.44
CA VAL A 97 4.96 2.73 0.10
C VAL A 97 5.17 2.13 1.48
N GLU A 98 4.57 2.75 2.50
CA GLU A 98 4.65 2.34 3.90
C GLU A 98 3.31 1.80 4.41
N PHE A 99 3.33 0.76 5.24
CA PHE A 99 2.15 0.30 5.98
C PHE A 99 2.30 0.70 7.46
N VAL A 100 1.46 1.62 7.92
CA VAL A 100 1.60 2.28 9.23
C VAL A 100 0.40 2.03 10.13
N ASP A 101 0.68 1.91 11.43
CA ASP A 101 -0.32 2.06 12.48
C ASP A 101 -0.51 3.57 12.74
N TYR A 102 -1.76 4.04 12.72
CA TYR A 102 -2.08 5.45 12.93
C TYR A 102 -2.47 5.77 14.38
N HIS A 103 -2.51 4.76 15.27
CA HIS A 103 -2.87 4.92 16.69
C HIS A 103 -1.67 4.83 17.66
N ASP A 104 -0.45 4.72 17.15
CA ASP A 104 0.79 4.75 17.95
C ASP A 104 1.24 6.18 18.33
#